data_AF-A0A1H7YB73-F1
#
_entry.id   AF-A0A1H7YB73-F1
#
_cell.length_a   1.000
_cell.length_b   1.000
_cell.length_c   1.000
_cell.angle_alpha   90.00
_cell.angle_beta   90.00
_cell.angle_gamma   90.00
#
_symmetry.space_group_name_H-M   'P 1'
#
loop_
_entity.id
_entity.type
_entity.pdbx_description
1 polymer ?
#
loop_
_entity_poly.entity_id
_entity_poly.type
_entity_poly.pdbx_seq_one_letter_code
_entity_poly.pdbx_strand_id
1 'polypeptide(L)'
;MKKIYISMIVILLSIINVRNAISQTFPVNSDSLPSWSLIRCAVVYANSAKVQLSKKRIKKLFVCWKELEQQILEHNGQKFQARKAEYMLVSPLFTTNEIECLLAAKYKEDAWADAKRGMGELRRYHLVNDSNAVSIQNEVATYYLKQKIAREWVNIEATRKRLFALCDVKDYMPTILKILNKKRKEDEIIRKKRRF
;
A
#
# COMPACT_ATOMS: atom_id res chain seq x y z
N MET A 1 -25.04 -19.96 -11.24
CA MET A 1 -24.40 -19.64 -9.94
C MET A 1 -23.22 -20.55 -9.54
N LYS A 2 -23.13 -21.83 -9.97
CA LYS A 2 -22.01 -22.73 -9.59
C LYS A 2 -20.62 -22.39 -10.15
N LYS A 3 -20.51 -21.76 -11.34
CA LYS A 3 -19.20 -21.44 -11.97
C LYS A 3 -18.38 -20.36 -11.24
N ILE A 4 -19.04 -19.40 -10.59
CA ILE A 4 -18.36 -18.30 -9.89
C ILE A 4 -17.70 -18.80 -8.59
N TYR A 5 -18.38 -19.71 -7.88
CA TYR A 5 -17.89 -20.30 -6.63
C TYR A 5 -16.63 -21.15 -6.84
N ILE A 6 -16.57 -21.92 -7.94
CA ILE A 6 -15.41 -22.74 -8.27
C ILE A 6 -14.18 -21.86 -8.59
N SER A 7 -14.38 -20.74 -9.30
CA SER A 7 -13.28 -19.83 -9.62
C SER A 7 -12.72 -19.13 -8.37
N MET A 8 -13.57 -18.74 -7.42
CA MET A 8 -13.15 -18.12 -6.17
C MET A 8 -12.39 -19.10 -5.26
N ILE A 9 -12.84 -20.36 -5.20
CA ILE A 9 -12.17 -21.42 -4.44
C ILE A 9 -10.81 -21.77 -5.05
N VAL A 10 -10.67 -21.80 -6.38
CA VAL A 10 -9.38 -22.03 -7.05
C VAL A 10 -8.40 -20.87 -6.82
N ILE A 11 -8.89 -19.62 -6.80
CA ILE A 11 -8.07 -18.45 -6.45
C ILE A 11 -7.64 -18.49 -4.98
N LEU A 12 -8.55 -18.83 -4.06
CA LEU A 12 -8.23 -18.99 -2.63
C LEU A 12 -7.23 -20.12 -2.40
N LEU A 13 -7.43 -21.28 -3.03
CA LEU A 13 -6.52 -22.43 -2.93
C LEU A 13 -5.15 -22.12 -3.50
N SER A 14 -5.06 -21.43 -4.64
CA SER A 14 -3.77 -21.01 -5.21
C SER A 14 -3.05 -19.98 -4.33
N ILE A 15 -3.77 -19.03 -3.71
CA ILE A 15 -3.19 -18.07 -2.75
C ILE A 15 -2.71 -18.79 -1.47
N ILE A 16 -3.47 -19.75 -0.94
CA ILE A 16 -3.11 -20.52 0.27
C ILE A 16 -1.90 -21.42 0.00
N ASN A 17 -1.89 -22.14 -1.12
CA ASN A 17 -0.77 -23.04 -1.47
C ASN A 17 0.54 -22.27 -1.69
N VAL A 18 0.42 -21.04 -2.19
CA VAL A 18 1.56 -20.16 -2.49
C VAL A 18 2.08 -19.43 -1.25
N ARG A 19 1.20 -19.01 -0.33
CA ARG A 19 1.60 -18.50 0.99
C ARG A 19 2.36 -19.57 1.77
N ASN A 20 1.94 -20.83 1.66
CA ASN A 20 2.68 -21.98 2.20
C ASN A 20 4.04 -22.19 1.53
N ALA A 21 4.16 -22.07 0.20
CA ALA A 21 5.44 -22.30 -0.49
C ALA A 21 6.53 -21.26 -0.15
N ILE A 22 6.17 -19.98 0.02
CA ILE A 22 7.13 -18.95 0.46
C ILE A 22 7.35 -19.01 1.98
N SER A 23 6.31 -19.29 2.77
CA SER A 23 6.46 -19.46 4.22
C SER A 23 7.25 -20.72 4.61
N GLN A 24 7.37 -21.70 3.71
CA GLN A 24 8.25 -22.87 3.88
C GLN A 24 9.72 -22.58 3.54
N THR A 25 10.03 -21.45 2.87
CA THR A 25 11.40 -21.13 2.44
C THR A 25 12.01 -19.92 3.16
N PHE A 26 11.20 -19.03 3.73
CA PHE A 26 11.67 -18.01 4.66
C PHE A 26 11.57 -18.56 6.10
N PRO A 27 12.66 -18.66 6.86
CA PRO A 27 12.68 -19.34 8.16
C PRO A 27 11.99 -18.56 9.29
N VAL A 28 11.28 -17.47 8.97
CA VAL A 28 10.58 -16.61 9.94
C VAL A 28 9.12 -16.55 9.53
N ASN A 29 8.21 -16.70 10.50
CA ASN A 29 6.79 -16.50 10.25
C ASN A 29 6.57 -15.06 9.77
N SER A 30 5.99 -14.88 8.57
CA SER A 30 5.73 -13.56 7.99
C SER A 30 4.88 -12.64 8.89
N ASP A 31 4.10 -13.21 9.80
CA ASP A 31 3.27 -12.45 10.75
C ASP A 31 4.07 -11.89 11.93
N SER A 32 5.27 -12.42 12.20
CA SER A 32 6.20 -11.88 13.21
C SER A 32 7.00 -10.67 12.72
N LEU A 33 7.05 -10.44 11.40
CA LEU A 33 7.71 -9.27 10.83
C LEU A 33 6.81 -8.02 10.99
N PRO A 34 7.37 -6.83 11.24
CA PRO A 34 6.58 -5.60 11.35
C PRO A 34 5.78 -5.29 10.08
N SER A 35 4.58 -4.71 10.21
CA SER A 35 3.72 -4.36 9.07
C SER A 35 4.32 -3.30 8.14
N TRP A 36 5.29 -2.53 8.62
CA TRP A 36 6.04 -1.55 7.84
C TRP A 36 7.22 -2.14 7.07
N SER A 37 7.63 -3.38 7.36
CA SER A 37 8.85 -3.98 6.80
C SER A 37 8.74 -4.24 5.30
N LEU A 38 9.70 -3.78 4.51
CA LEU A 38 9.86 -4.11 3.10
C LEU A 38 10.16 -5.60 2.89
N ILE A 39 10.89 -6.23 3.81
CA ILE A 39 11.15 -7.68 3.78
C ILE A 39 9.83 -8.45 3.93
N ARG A 40 8.96 -8.05 4.88
CA ARG A 40 7.60 -8.60 4.99
C ARG A 40 6.82 -8.39 3.70
N CYS A 41 6.91 -7.20 3.11
CA CYS A 41 6.22 -6.90 1.86
C CYS A 41 6.66 -7.85 0.75
N ALA A 42 7.96 -8.09 0.60
CA ALA A 42 8.49 -9.04 -0.38
C ALA A 42 7.99 -10.47 -0.13
N VAL A 43 8.07 -10.96 1.11
CA VAL A 43 7.67 -12.32 1.47
C VAL A 43 6.17 -12.55 1.23
N VAL A 44 5.33 -11.57 1.56
CA VAL A 44 3.87 -11.72 1.47
C VAL A 44 3.33 -11.43 0.06
N TYR A 45 3.84 -10.40 -0.61
CA TYR A 45 3.23 -9.86 -1.83
C TYR A 45 4.02 -10.12 -3.11
N ALA A 46 5.16 -10.81 -3.07
CA ALA A 46 5.96 -11.07 -4.29
C ALA A 46 5.15 -11.69 -5.42
N ASN A 47 4.29 -12.68 -5.13
CA ASN A 47 3.52 -13.34 -6.18
C ASN A 47 2.44 -12.42 -6.79
N SER A 48 1.69 -11.69 -5.96
CA SER A 48 0.67 -10.75 -6.45
C SER A 48 1.30 -9.56 -7.16
N ALA A 49 2.52 -9.18 -6.78
CA ALA A 49 3.34 -8.17 -7.44
C ALA A 49 4.09 -8.69 -8.69
N LYS A 50 4.02 -10.00 -8.98
CA LYS A 50 4.79 -10.68 -10.05
C LYS A 50 6.31 -10.48 -9.94
N VAL A 51 6.81 -10.32 -8.71
CA VAL A 51 8.25 -10.20 -8.41
C VAL A 51 8.81 -11.59 -8.14
N GLN A 52 9.81 -12.00 -8.91
CA GLN A 52 10.43 -13.32 -8.77
C GLN A 52 11.43 -13.34 -7.61
N LEU A 53 11.14 -14.19 -6.62
CA LEU A 53 12.02 -14.48 -5.49
C LEU A 53 12.72 -15.83 -5.67
N SER A 54 13.96 -15.79 -6.15
CA SER A 54 14.79 -17.00 -6.17
C SER A 54 15.17 -17.44 -4.75
N LYS A 55 15.46 -18.72 -4.54
CA LYS A 55 15.94 -19.25 -3.24
C LYS A 55 17.14 -18.45 -2.69
N LYS A 56 18.04 -17.99 -3.57
CA LYS A 56 19.18 -17.14 -3.22
C LYS A 56 18.74 -15.76 -2.71
N ARG A 57 17.77 -15.12 -3.38
CA ARG A 57 17.19 -13.84 -2.92
C ARG A 57 16.52 -13.99 -1.56
N ILE A 58 15.73 -15.05 -1.35
CA ILE A 58 15.05 -15.34 -0.08
C ILE A 58 16.07 -15.50 1.07
N LYS A 59 17.15 -16.27 0.86
CA LYS A 59 18.23 -16.40 1.84
C LYS A 59 18.87 -15.05 2.18
N LYS A 60 19.13 -14.21 1.18
CA LYS A 60 19.68 -12.87 1.40
C LYS A 60 18.73 -11.97 2.19
N LEU A 61 17.43 -12.01 1.92
CA LEU A 61 16.43 -11.25 2.68
C LEU A 61 16.43 -11.64 4.16
N PHE A 62 16.64 -12.91 4.47
CA PHE A 62 16.73 -13.36 5.85
C PHE A 62 17.98 -12.80 6.55
N VAL A 63 19.12 -12.77 5.84
CA VAL A 63 20.34 -12.12 6.36
C VAL A 63 20.10 -10.63 6.60
N CYS A 64 19.49 -9.92 5.66
CA CYS A 64 19.12 -8.51 5.83
C CYS A 64 18.21 -8.29 7.05
N TRP A 65 17.26 -9.21 7.30
CA TRP A 65 16.40 -9.13 8.48
C TRP A 65 17.20 -9.28 9.77
N LYS A 66 18.12 -10.26 9.85
CA LYS A 66 18.98 -10.46 11.02
C LYS A 66 19.90 -9.27 11.29
N GLU A 67 20.45 -8.68 10.24
CA GLU A 67 21.26 -7.48 10.35
C GLU A 67 20.43 -6.28 10.84
N LEU A 68 19.21 -6.12 10.35
CA LEU A 68 18.30 -5.08 10.82
C LEU A 68 17.91 -5.28 12.29
N GLU A 69 17.60 -6.52 12.72
CA GLU A 69 17.32 -6.83 14.13
C GLU A 69 18.48 -6.40 15.03
N GLN A 70 19.72 -6.69 14.62
CA GLN A 70 20.92 -6.29 15.34
C GLN A 70 21.06 -4.77 15.43
N GLN A 71 20.88 -4.05 14.32
CA GLN A 71 20.92 -2.57 14.31
C GLN A 71 19.83 -1.97 15.21
N ILE A 72 18.62 -2.54 15.24
CA ILE A 72 17.54 -2.08 16.11
C ILE A 72 17.93 -2.23 17.59
N LEU A 73 18.55 -3.36 17.96
CA LEU A 73 19.01 -3.61 19.33
C LEU A 73 20.13 -2.66 19.75
N GLU A 74 21.10 -2.41 18.87
CA GLU A 74 22.24 -1.51 19.12
C GLU A 74 21.81 -0.06 19.34
N HIS A 75 20.73 0.37 18.68
CA HIS A 75 20.21 1.73 18.80
C HIS A 75 19.26 1.96 19.99
N ASN A 76 19.01 0.94 20.84
CA ASN A 76 18.38 0.97 22.17
C ASN A 76 17.55 2.23 22.54
N GLY A 77 16.43 2.46 21.86
CA GLY A 77 15.48 3.53 22.18
C GLY A 77 15.80 4.93 21.63
N GLN A 78 16.91 5.10 20.90
CA GLN A 78 17.21 6.33 20.17
C GLN A 78 16.35 6.47 18.91
N LYS A 79 16.35 7.66 18.28
CA LYS A 79 15.66 7.91 17.00
C LYS A 79 16.34 7.13 15.87
N PHE A 80 16.03 5.84 15.77
CA PHE A 80 16.52 4.96 14.72
C PHE A 80 15.54 4.93 13.53
N GLN A 81 16.05 5.21 12.33
CA GLN A 81 15.25 5.18 11.10
C GLN A 81 15.20 3.75 10.53
N ALA A 82 14.52 2.83 11.22
CA ALA A 82 14.50 1.42 10.87
C ALA A 82 14.05 1.16 9.41
N ARG A 83 13.08 1.92 8.89
CA ARG A 83 12.64 1.81 7.49
C ARG A 83 13.73 2.20 6.49
N LYS A 84 14.49 3.25 6.80
CA LYS A 84 15.61 3.69 5.97
C LYS A 84 16.73 2.65 5.99
N ALA A 85 17.08 2.17 7.18
CA ALA A 85 18.08 1.12 7.35
C ALA A 85 17.71 -0.16 6.60
N GLU A 86 16.47 -0.64 6.74
CA GLU A 86 15.97 -1.80 6.00
C GLU A 86 16.05 -1.55 4.48
N TYR A 87 15.64 -0.38 4.01
CA TYR A 87 15.72 -0.05 2.59
C TYR A 87 17.15 -0.11 2.06
N MET A 88 18.14 0.39 2.80
CA MET A 88 19.55 0.31 2.40
C MET A 88 20.06 -1.14 2.29
N LEU A 89 19.59 -2.03 3.16
CA LEU A 89 19.93 -3.45 3.11
C LEU A 89 19.24 -4.18 1.94
N VAL A 90 18.02 -3.76 1.61
CA VAL A 90 17.15 -4.43 0.64
C VAL A 90 17.30 -3.88 -0.79
N SER A 91 17.70 -2.62 -0.97
CA SER A 91 17.85 -1.96 -2.27
C SER A 91 18.84 -2.64 -3.24
N PRO A 92 19.89 -3.37 -2.80
CA PRO A 92 20.72 -4.15 -3.72
C PRO A 92 20.02 -5.41 -4.25
N LEU A 93 18.94 -5.86 -3.60
CA LEU A 93 18.21 -7.08 -3.97
C LEU A 93 17.06 -6.82 -4.93
N PHE A 94 16.48 -5.61 -4.89
CA PHE A 94 15.34 -5.20 -5.69
C PHE A 94 15.58 -3.89 -6.42
N THR A 95 15.12 -3.84 -7.65
CA THR A 95 14.96 -2.59 -8.38
C THR A 95 13.92 -1.70 -7.71
N THR A 96 13.99 -0.39 -7.95
CA THR A 96 12.96 0.55 -7.46
C THR A 96 11.56 0.16 -7.98
N ASN A 97 11.47 -0.31 -9.22
CA ASN A 97 10.22 -0.77 -9.82
C ASN A 97 9.66 -2.03 -9.12
N GLU A 98 10.51 -3.02 -8.79
CA GLU A 98 10.07 -4.19 -8.03
C GLU A 98 9.52 -3.79 -6.65
N ILE A 99 10.16 -2.83 -5.97
CA ILE A 99 9.67 -2.29 -4.70
C ILE A 99 8.32 -1.59 -4.90
N GLU A 100 8.16 -0.78 -5.94
CA GLU A 100 6.88 -0.14 -6.26
C GLU A 100 5.76 -1.16 -6.55
N CYS A 101 6.06 -2.25 -7.27
CA CYS A 101 5.11 -3.34 -7.48
C CYS A 101 4.70 -4.02 -6.17
N LEU A 102 5.66 -4.26 -5.26
CA LEU A 102 5.38 -4.83 -3.94
C LEU A 102 4.49 -3.91 -3.09
N LEU A 103 4.81 -2.61 -3.06
CA LEU A 103 3.99 -1.61 -2.36
C LEU A 103 2.61 -1.48 -2.98
N ALA A 104 2.50 -1.54 -4.31
CA ALA A 104 1.23 -1.51 -5.01
C ALA A 104 0.38 -2.73 -4.63
N ALA A 105 0.96 -3.93 -4.59
CA ALA A 105 0.26 -5.14 -4.17
C ALA A 105 -0.20 -5.06 -2.70
N LYS A 106 0.65 -4.54 -1.80
CA LYS A 106 0.30 -4.34 -0.39
C LYS A 106 -0.89 -3.41 -0.19
N TYR A 107 -0.89 -2.26 -0.85
CA TYR A 107 -1.88 -1.20 -0.59
C TYR A 107 -3.11 -1.25 -1.51
N LYS A 108 -3.18 -2.20 -2.45
CA LYS A 108 -4.26 -2.29 -3.44
C LYS A 108 -5.63 -2.41 -2.78
N GLU A 109 -5.78 -3.35 -1.86
CA GLU A 109 -7.06 -3.62 -1.19
C GLU A 109 -7.47 -2.45 -0.29
N ASP A 110 -6.53 -1.90 0.48
CA ASP A 110 -6.75 -0.72 1.31
C ASP A 110 -7.21 0.49 0.48
N ALA A 111 -6.54 0.77 -0.64
CA ALA A 111 -6.90 1.88 -1.52
C ALA A 111 -8.30 1.71 -2.13
N TRP A 112 -8.65 0.48 -2.49
CA TRP A 112 -9.98 0.16 -3.01
C TRP A 112 -11.06 0.27 -1.93
N ALA A 113 -10.78 -0.20 -0.71
CA ALA A 113 -11.68 -0.08 0.43
C ALA A 113 -11.90 1.40 0.81
N ASP A 114 -10.85 2.22 0.80
CA ASP A 114 -10.92 3.67 1.01
C ASP A 114 -11.79 4.35 -0.06
N ALA A 115 -11.60 3.99 -1.33
CA ALA A 115 -12.43 4.51 -2.42
C ALA A 115 -13.90 4.11 -2.24
N LYS A 116 -14.17 2.83 -1.94
CA LYS A 116 -15.52 2.31 -1.71
C LYS A 116 -16.24 3.04 -0.57
N ARG A 117 -15.56 3.28 0.55
CA ARG A 117 -16.12 4.05 1.68
C ARG A 117 -16.51 5.47 1.27
N GLY A 118 -15.71 6.11 0.41
CA GLY A 118 -15.98 7.46 -0.11
C GLY A 118 -17.15 7.55 -1.09
N MET A 119 -17.59 6.44 -1.71
CA MET A 119 -18.65 6.46 -2.71
C MET A 119 -20.00 6.93 -2.15
N GLY A 120 -20.29 6.66 -0.87
CA GLY A 120 -21.51 7.13 -0.22
C GLY A 120 -21.60 8.66 -0.14
N GLU A 121 -20.50 9.33 0.20
CA GLU A 121 -20.43 10.80 0.20
C GLU A 121 -20.57 11.37 -1.22
N LEU A 122 -19.92 10.75 -2.20
CA LEU A 122 -20.02 11.17 -3.60
C LEU A 122 -21.47 11.09 -4.13
N ARG A 123 -22.21 10.03 -3.77
CA ARG A 123 -23.64 9.88 -4.09
C ARG A 123 -24.48 10.97 -3.39
N ARG A 124 -24.21 11.24 -2.12
CA ARG A 124 -24.92 12.28 -1.34
C ARG A 124 -24.86 13.66 -2.00
N TYR A 125 -23.73 13.99 -2.63
CA TYR A 125 -23.54 15.27 -3.33
C TYR A 125 -23.90 15.22 -4.83
N HIS A 126 -24.55 14.14 -5.29
CA HIS A 126 -24.90 13.91 -6.70
C HIS A 126 -23.70 13.94 -7.66
N LEU A 127 -22.52 13.57 -7.17
CA LEU A 127 -21.29 13.52 -7.97
C LEU A 127 -21.12 12.17 -8.68
N VAL A 128 -21.81 11.14 -8.19
CA VAL A 128 -21.81 9.78 -8.74
C VAL A 128 -23.25 9.31 -8.94
N ASN A 129 -23.50 8.61 -10.05
CA ASN A 129 -24.72 7.86 -10.33
C ASN A 129 -24.35 6.39 -10.61
N ASP A 130 -25.35 5.52 -10.80
CA ASP A 130 -25.07 4.09 -10.97
C ASP A 130 -24.36 3.77 -12.30
N SER A 131 -24.49 4.63 -13.33
CA SER A 131 -23.81 4.41 -14.62
C SER A 131 -22.32 4.73 -14.58
N ASN A 132 -21.88 5.68 -13.74
CA ASN A 132 -20.47 6.07 -13.62
C ASN A 132 -19.77 5.58 -12.34
N ALA A 133 -20.50 4.97 -11.40
CA ALA A 133 -19.98 4.58 -10.08
C ALA A 133 -18.73 3.71 -10.13
N VAL A 134 -18.71 2.69 -11.00
CA VAL A 134 -17.56 1.77 -11.11
C VAL A 134 -16.32 2.49 -11.65
N SER A 135 -16.49 3.33 -12.67
CA SER A 135 -15.40 4.10 -13.26
C SER A 135 -14.79 5.07 -12.25
N ILE A 136 -15.63 5.83 -11.55
CA ILE A 136 -15.19 6.80 -10.53
C ILE A 136 -14.53 6.08 -9.36
N GLN A 137 -15.09 4.96 -8.88
CA GLN A 137 -14.47 4.20 -7.80
C GLN A 137 -13.07 3.72 -8.18
N ASN A 138 -12.89 3.25 -9.43
CA ASN A 138 -11.58 2.83 -9.93
C ASN A 138 -10.60 4.00 -9.99
N GLU A 139 -11.01 5.15 -10.53
CA GLU A 139 -10.17 6.36 -10.59
C GLU A 139 -9.72 6.79 -9.18
N VAL A 140 -10.66 6.85 -8.24
CA VAL A 140 -10.39 7.21 -6.84
C VAL A 140 -9.48 6.18 -6.16
N ALA A 141 -9.69 4.89 -6.39
CA ALA A 141 -8.84 3.83 -5.86
C ALA A 141 -7.41 3.91 -6.42
N THR A 142 -7.26 4.17 -7.72
CA THR A 142 -5.94 4.38 -8.36
C THR A 142 -5.22 5.58 -7.75
N TYR A 143 -5.93 6.69 -7.53
CA TYR A 143 -5.37 7.86 -6.86
C TYR A 143 -4.92 7.55 -5.42
N TYR A 144 -5.76 6.91 -4.61
CA TYR A 144 -5.40 6.54 -3.24
C TYR A 144 -4.23 5.56 -3.18
N LEU A 145 -4.14 4.64 -4.14
CA LEU A 145 -2.99 3.74 -4.25
C LEU A 145 -1.69 4.51 -4.48
N LYS A 146 -1.66 5.42 -5.46
CA LYS A 146 -0.51 6.30 -5.72
C LYS A 146 -0.14 7.11 -4.49
N GLN A 147 -1.13 7.65 -3.79
CA GLN A 147 -0.92 8.42 -2.57
C GLN A 147 -0.30 7.59 -1.44
N LYS A 148 -0.78 6.36 -1.21
CA LYS A 148 -0.23 5.45 -0.19
C LYS A 148 1.22 5.07 -0.51
N ILE A 149 1.52 4.73 -1.76
CA ILE A 149 2.88 4.41 -2.21
C ILE A 149 3.81 5.62 -2.03
N ALA A 150 3.39 6.81 -2.45
CA ALA A 150 4.21 8.04 -2.29
C ALA A 150 4.47 8.38 -0.82
N ARG A 151 3.49 8.20 0.07
CA ARG A 151 3.69 8.37 1.52
C ARG A 151 4.67 7.34 2.07
N GLU A 152 4.56 6.08 1.64
CA GLU A 152 5.47 5.04 2.10
C GLU A 152 6.91 5.31 1.67
N TRP A 153 7.12 5.82 0.45
CA TRP A 153 8.44 6.28 0.03
C TRP A 153 9.02 7.40 0.90
N VAL A 154 8.20 8.37 1.33
CA VAL A 154 8.64 9.41 2.27
C VAL A 154 8.98 8.84 3.66
N ASN A 155 8.21 7.84 4.12
CA ASN A 155 8.49 7.15 5.39
C ASN A 155 9.77 6.30 5.33
N ILE A 156 10.10 5.76 4.16
CA ILE A 156 11.35 5.03 3.92
C ILE A 156 12.52 6.01 3.86
N GLU A 157 12.40 7.06 3.06
CA GLU A 157 13.45 8.05 2.88
C GLU A 157 12.88 9.44 2.55
N ALA A 158 12.98 10.37 3.50
CA ALA A 158 12.44 11.72 3.40
C ALA A 158 13.33 12.68 2.57
N THR A 159 13.75 12.27 1.38
CA THR A 159 14.50 13.15 0.47
C THR A 159 13.59 14.18 -0.19
N ARG A 160 14.17 15.29 -0.66
CA ARG A 160 13.46 16.32 -1.43
C ARG A 160 12.70 15.72 -2.64
N LYS A 161 13.32 14.75 -3.33
CA LYS A 161 12.70 14.03 -4.46
C LYS A 161 11.43 13.29 -4.03
N ARG A 162 11.44 12.56 -2.91
CA ARG A 162 10.27 11.82 -2.42
C ARG A 162 9.18 12.76 -1.90
N LEU A 163 9.56 13.85 -1.25
CA LEU A 163 8.62 14.87 -0.78
C LEU A 163 7.89 15.55 -1.95
N PHE A 164 8.62 15.91 -3.02
CA PHE A 164 7.99 16.47 -4.22
C PHE A 164 7.10 15.47 -4.94
N ALA A 165 7.52 14.22 -5.10
CA ALA A 165 6.65 13.19 -5.68
C ALA A 165 5.32 13.02 -4.89
N LEU A 166 5.36 13.14 -3.57
CA LEU A 166 4.14 13.13 -2.75
C LEU A 166 3.28 14.38 -2.97
N CYS A 167 3.88 15.56 -3.15
CA CYS A 167 3.16 16.78 -3.50
C CYS A 167 2.52 16.67 -4.88
N ASP A 168 3.27 16.22 -5.90
CA ASP A 168 2.76 16.02 -7.25
C ASP A 168 1.51 15.13 -7.24
N VAL A 169 1.57 13.99 -6.53
CA VAL A 169 0.39 13.12 -6.38
C VAL A 169 -0.80 13.88 -5.78
N LYS A 170 -0.60 14.70 -4.75
CA LYS A 170 -1.69 15.49 -4.14
C LYS A 170 -2.27 16.53 -5.11
N ASP A 171 -1.44 17.14 -5.94
CA ASP A 171 -1.87 18.16 -6.91
C ASP A 171 -2.69 17.55 -8.06
N TYR A 172 -2.33 16.34 -8.48
CA TYR A 172 -3.08 15.51 -9.43
C TYR A 172 -4.29 14.77 -8.81
N MET A 173 -4.84 15.28 -7.72
CA MET A 173 -6.09 14.76 -7.16
C MET A 173 -7.23 14.77 -8.21
N PRO A 174 -7.99 13.66 -8.36
CA PRO A 174 -9.15 13.58 -9.25
C PRO A 174 -10.11 14.75 -9.08
N THR A 175 -10.60 15.30 -10.18
CA THR A 175 -11.53 16.44 -10.20
C THR A 175 -12.75 16.17 -9.32
N ILE A 176 -13.25 14.93 -9.33
CA ILE A 176 -14.40 14.51 -8.52
C ILE A 176 -14.16 14.71 -7.01
N LEU A 177 -12.94 14.41 -6.53
CA LEU A 177 -12.56 14.61 -5.13
C LEU A 177 -12.31 16.09 -4.82
N LYS A 178 -11.82 16.88 -5.78
CA LYS A 178 -11.69 18.35 -5.65
C LYS A 178 -13.08 18.99 -5.46
N ILE A 179 -14.07 18.59 -6.26
CA ILE A 179 -15.46 19.07 -6.14
C ILE A 179 -16.07 18.62 -4.80
N LEU A 180 -15.87 17.36 -4.40
CA LEU A 180 -16.33 16.86 -3.11
C LEU A 180 -15.77 17.69 -1.95
N ASN A 181 -14.47 17.96 -1.95
CA ASN A 181 -13.82 18.78 -0.92
C ASN A 181 -14.38 20.21 -0.87
N LYS A 182 -14.70 20.81 -2.03
CA LYS A 182 -15.33 22.13 -2.09
C LYS A 182 -16.73 22.11 -1.46
N LYS A 183 -17.59 21.15 -1.84
CA LYS A 183 -18.95 20.99 -1.29
C LYS A 183 -18.92 20.72 0.23
N ARG A 184 -17.97 19.93 0.73
CA ARG A 184 -17.80 19.69 2.18
C ARG A 184 -17.47 20.97 2.94
N LYS A 185 -16.60 21.82 2.39
CA LYS A 185 -16.26 23.12 3.00
C LYS A 185 -17.45 24.06 3.04
N GLU A 186 -18.21 24.13 1.94
CA GLU A 186 -19.44 24.94 1.85
C GLU A 186 -20.47 24.49 2.91
N ASP A 187 -20.72 23.18 3.03
CA ASP A 187 -21.61 22.61 4.05
C ASP A 187 -21.15 22.92 5.48
N GLU A 188 -19.84 22.88 5.74
CA GLU A 188 -19.28 23.19 7.06
C GLU A 188 -19.48 24.67 7.41
N ILE A 189 -19.26 25.57 6.46
CA ILE A 189 -19.51 27.01 6.63
C ILE A 189 -20.98 27.27 6.92
N ILE A 190 -21.90 26.63 6.17
CA ILE A 190 -23.35 26.76 6.39
C ILE A 190 -23.73 26.25 7.78
N ARG A 191 -23.21 25.10 8.21
CA ARG A 191 -23.47 24.54 9.55
C ARG A 191 -22.97 25.46 10.66
N LYS A 192 -21.79 26.05 10.50
CA LYS A 192 -21.24 27.02 11.48
C LYS A 192 -22.12 28.26 11.57
N LYS A 193 -22.53 28.83 10.43
CA LYS A 193 -23.42 30.01 10.38
C LYS A 193 -24.80 29.77 11.00
N ARG A 194 -25.32 28.54 11.03
CA ARG A 194 -26.60 28.20 11.67
C ARG A 194 -26.52 28.00 13.18
N ARG A 195 -25.31 27.96 13.75
CA ARG A 195 -25.06 27.79 15.20
C ARG A 195 -24.83 29.12 15.92
N PHE A 196 -24.69 30.21 15.16
CA PHE A 196 -24.62 31.59 15.63
C PHE A 196 -25.86 32.32 15.13
#